data_AF-A0A357YA33-F1
#
_entry.id   AF-A0A357YA33-F1
#
_cell.length_a   1.000
_cell.length_b   1.000
_cell.length_c   1.000
_cell.angle_alpha   90.00
_cell.angle_beta   90.00
_cell.angle_gamma   90.00
#
_symmetry.space_group_name_H-M   'P 1'
#
loop_
_entity.id
_entity.type
_entity.pdbx_description
1 polymer ?
#
loop_
_entity_poly.entity_id
_entity_poly.type
_entity_poly.pdbx_seq_one_letter_code
_entity_poly.pdbx_strand_id
1 'polypeptide(L)'
;MRGFTLLEILFALGIILVITALAVAAFSSFRQNSLLKEARAKVLSELSLARIQTLGAEGKSSWGVHFEETRLVRFKGSSYSASDPSNLEILLPAGAKIGLISLGGASEVIFERLTGRAASIGTIRIELTSDALASTTITIYASGLAE
;
A
#
# COMPACT_ATOMS: atom_id res chain seq x y z
N MET A 1 -45.02 40.18 -0.49
CA MET A 1 -44.13 38.99 -0.43
C MET A 1 -43.91 38.67 1.04
N ARG A 2 -44.28 37.47 1.51
CA ARG A 2 -43.96 37.02 2.87
C ARG A 2 -42.53 36.48 2.82
N GLY A 3 -41.60 37.17 3.48
CA GLY A 3 -40.22 36.73 3.61
C GLY A 3 -40.09 35.56 4.60
N PHE A 4 -38.96 34.86 4.55
CA PHE A 4 -38.62 33.84 5.55
C PHE A 4 -38.46 34.48 6.93
N THR A 5 -38.93 33.78 7.95
CA THR A 5 -38.72 34.18 9.34
C THR A 5 -37.26 33.97 9.74
N LEU A 6 -36.74 34.80 10.65
CA LEU A 6 -35.40 34.63 11.22
C LEU A 6 -35.20 33.21 11.79
N LEU A 7 -36.26 32.64 12.36
CA LEU A 7 -36.25 31.30 12.93
C LEU A 7 -36.09 30.21 11.85
N GLU A 8 -36.77 30.33 10.71
CA GLU A 8 -36.61 29.41 9.58
C GLU A 8 -35.20 29.44 9.00
N ILE A 9 -34.58 30.62 8.92
CA ILE A 9 -33.19 30.76 8.49
C ILE A 9 -32.25 30.05 9.47
N LEU A 10 -32.49 30.21 10.78
CA LEU A 10 -31.67 29.56 11.80
C LEU A 10 -31.80 28.02 11.76
N PHE A 11 -33.01 27.50 11.58
CA PHE A 11 -33.21 26.06 11.42
C PHE A 11 -32.58 25.51 10.14
N ALA A 12 -32.72 26.21 9.01
CA ALA A 12 -32.10 25.81 7.75
C ALA A 12 -30.56 25.78 7.88
N LEU A 13 -29.96 26.79 8.50
CA LEU A 13 -28.51 26.82 8.77
C LEU A 13 -28.09 25.67 9.70
N GLY A 14 -28.87 25.39 10.74
CA GLY A 14 -28.62 24.26 11.63
C GLY A 14 -28.58 22.92 10.89
N ILE A 15 -29.55 22.69 9.98
CA ILE A 15 -29.61 21.48 9.16
C ILE A 15 -28.39 21.39 8.23
N ILE A 16 -28.02 22.50 7.57
CA ILE A 16 -26.85 22.55 6.68
C ILE A 16 -25.57 22.22 7.45
N LEU A 17 -25.39 22.75 8.66
CA LEU A 17 -24.21 22.47 9.48
C LEU A 17 -24.10 21.00 9.85
N VAL A 18 -25.20 20.37 10.26
CA VAL A 18 -25.23 18.94 10.59
C VAL A 18 -24.90 18.09 9.36
N ILE A 19 -25.53 18.36 8.21
CA ILE A 19 -25.25 17.63 6.96
C ILE A 19 -23.78 17.80 6.56
N THR A 20 -23.23 19.02 6.66
CA THR A 20 -21.84 19.30 6.31
C THR A 20 -20.87 18.52 7.21
N ALA A 21 -21.12 18.49 8.52
CA ALA A 21 -20.29 17.75 9.45
C ALA A 21 -20.25 16.23 9.12
N LEU A 22 -21.41 15.65 8.81
CA LEU A 22 -21.51 14.24 8.40
C LEU A 22 -20.78 13.99 7.08
N ALA A 23 -20.93 14.88 6.09
CA ALA A 23 -20.27 14.76 4.81
C ALA A 23 -18.74 14.82 4.93
N VAL A 24 -18.20 15.73 5.76
CA VAL A 24 -16.76 15.84 6.02
C VAL A 24 -16.22 14.57 6.67
N ALA A 25 -16.92 14.04 7.67
CA ALA A 25 -16.52 12.81 8.35
C ALA A 25 -16.50 11.61 7.38
N ALA A 26 -17.56 11.44 6.59
CA ALA A 26 -17.66 10.37 5.59
C ALA A 26 -16.56 10.48 4.52
N PHE A 27 -16.30 11.69 4.03
CA PHE A 27 -15.27 11.93 3.03
C PHE A 27 -13.86 11.66 3.57
N SER A 28 -13.58 11.99 4.83
CA SER A 28 -12.30 11.68 5.47
C SER A 28 -12.05 10.18 5.52
N SER A 29 -13.03 9.40 5.98
CA SER A 29 -12.92 7.93 6.03
C SER A 29 -12.73 7.31 4.65
N PHE A 30 -13.50 7.79 3.66
CA PHE A 30 -13.38 7.32 2.28
C PHE A 30 -11.99 7.59 1.69
N ARG A 31 -11.42 8.78 1.95
CA ARG A 31 -10.07 9.15 1.49
C ARG A 31 -9.01 8.24 2.10
N GLN A 32 -9.07 8.00 3.41
CA GLN A 32 -8.13 7.12 4.11
C GLN A 32 -8.14 5.70 3.54
N ASN A 33 -9.32 5.12 3.36
CA ASN A 33 -9.47 3.77 2.80
C ASN A 33 -9.01 3.69 1.34
N SER A 34 -9.29 4.72 0.54
CA SER A 34 -8.86 4.78 -0.86
C SER A 34 -7.34 4.81 -0.97
N LEU A 35 -6.68 5.60 -0.12
CA LEU A 35 -5.23 5.71 -0.09
C LEU A 35 -4.55 4.40 0.33
N LEU A 36 -5.06 3.74 1.37
CA LEU A 36 -4.56 2.42 1.79
C LEU A 36 -4.76 1.35 0.71
N LYS A 37 -5.91 1.39 0.00
CA LYS A 37 -6.20 0.47 -1.10
C LYS A 37 -5.24 0.68 -2.28
N GLU A 38 -4.94 1.93 -2.63
CA GLU A 38 -3.97 2.26 -3.67
C GLU A 38 -2.57 1.76 -3.28
N ALA A 39 -2.11 2.06 -2.07
CA ALA A 39 -0.81 1.61 -1.56
C ALA A 39 -0.71 0.07 -1.57
N ARG A 40 -1.75 -0.62 -1.07
CA ARG A 40 -1.83 -2.10 -1.09
C ARG A 40 -1.75 -2.64 -2.52
N ALA A 41 -2.56 -2.11 -3.44
CA ALA A 41 -2.58 -2.55 -4.83
C ALA A 41 -1.20 -2.37 -5.49
N LYS A 42 -0.50 -1.28 -5.16
CA LYS A 42 0.86 -1.04 -5.65
C LYS A 42 1.85 -2.09 -5.17
N VAL A 43 1.85 -2.39 -3.87
CA VAL A 43 2.72 -3.44 -3.30
C VAL A 43 2.41 -4.82 -3.90
N LEU A 44 1.13 -5.18 -3.99
CA LEU A 44 0.72 -6.45 -4.59
C LEU A 44 1.12 -6.56 -6.06
N SER A 45 0.95 -5.47 -6.82
CA SER A 45 1.36 -5.41 -8.22
C SER A 45 2.87 -5.62 -8.37
N GLU A 46 3.68 -4.97 -7.52
CA GLU A 46 5.13 -5.08 -7.57
C GLU A 46 5.63 -6.47 -7.18
N LEU A 47 5.04 -7.09 -6.16
CA LEU A 47 5.30 -8.49 -5.80
C LEU A 47 4.93 -9.46 -6.93
N SER A 48 3.76 -9.25 -7.54
CA SER A 48 3.31 -10.07 -8.67
C SER A 48 4.23 -9.93 -9.89
N LEU A 49 4.65 -8.70 -10.22
CA LEU A 49 5.58 -8.43 -11.31
C LEU A 49 6.94 -9.09 -11.06
N ALA A 50 7.51 -8.96 -9.87
CA ALA A 50 8.77 -9.62 -9.52
C ALA A 50 8.65 -11.16 -9.64
N ARG A 51 7.52 -11.74 -9.22
CA ARG A 51 7.25 -13.18 -9.38
C ARG A 51 7.15 -13.58 -10.85
N ILE A 52 6.39 -12.84 -11.66
CA ILE A 52 6.24 -13.10 -13.10
C ILE A 52 7.59 -12.98 -13.81
N GLN A 53 8.38 -11.95 -13.51
CA GLN A 53 9.71 -11.75 -14.08
C GLN A 53 10.67 -12.88 -13.69
N THR A 54 10.58 -13.41 -12.46
CA THR A 54 11.35 -14.58 -12.03
C THR A 54 10.97 -15.84 -12.80
N LEU A 55 9.68 -16.06 -13.03
CA LEU A 55 9.18 -17.22 -13.77
C LEU A 55 9.50 -17.14 -15.26
N GLY A 56 9.44 -15.95 -15.85
CA GLY A 56 9.70 -15.70 -17.27
C GLY A 56 11.17 -15.44 -17.62
N ALA A 57 12.08 -15.39 -16.65
CA ALA A 57 13.48 -15.04 -16.90
C ALA A 57 14.23 -16.12 -17.72
N GLU A 58 14.32 -15.90 -19.03
CA GLU A 58 15.36 -16.47 -19.89
C GLU A 58 16.71 -15.87 -19.47
N GLY A 59 17.59 -16.65 -18.83
CA GLY A 59 18.91 -16.18 -18.39
C GLY A 59 19.23 -16.28 -16.89
N LYS A 60 18.56 -17.17 -16.15
CA LYS A 60 18.94 -17.60 -14.78
C LYS A 60 18.78 -16.58 -13.65
N SER A 61 18.06 -15.47 -13.87
CA SER A 61 17.94 -14.41 -12.86
C SER A 61 16.67 -14.55 -12.01
N SER A 62 16.78 -14.38 -10.69
CA SER A 62 15.65 -14.17 -9.78
C SER A 62 15.35 -12.68 -9.63
N TRP A 63 14.15 -12.36 -9.19
CA TRP A 63 13.73 -11.00 -8.86
C TRP A 63 13.17 -10.96 -7.45
N GLY A 64 13.30 -9.80 -6.82
CA GLY A 64 12.77 -9.54 -5.50
C GLY A 64 12.26 -8.12 -5.36
N VAL A 65 11.58 -7.90 -4.24
CA VAL A 65 11.10 -6.58 -3.80
C VAL A 65 11.69 -6.31 -2.43
N HIS A 66 12.45 -5.23 -2.33
CA HIS A 66 12.94 -4.66 -1.08
C HIS A 66 11.96 -3.60 -0.59
N PHE A 67 11.70 -3.60 0.71
CA PHE A 67 10.73 -2.72 1.34
C PHE A 67 11.43 -1.64 2.15
N GLU A 68 11.11 -0.38 1.86
CA GLU A 68 11.50 0.77 2.65
C GLU A 68 10.26 1.51 3.16
N GLU A 69 10.41 2.50 4.03
CA GLU A 69 9.27 3.18 4.67
C GLU A 69 8.33 3.84 3.65
N THR A 70 8.85 4.52 2.63
CA THR A 70 8.03 5.29 1.67
C THR A 70 8.11 4.77 0.24
N ARG A 71 8.87 3.70 -0.01
CA ARG A 71 9.08 3.16 -1.35
C ARG A 71 9.35 1.66 -1.32
N LEU A 72 9.18 1.06 -2.48
CA LEU A 72 9.59 -0.30 -2.79
C LEU A 72 10.71 -0.23 -3.81
N VAL A 73 11.64 -1.17 -3.74
CA VAL A 73 12.66 -1.32 -4.78
C VAL A 73 12.55 -2.71 -5.37
N ARG A 74 12.14 -2.80 -6.63
CA ARG A 74 12.16 -4.04 -7.38
C ARG A 74 13.56 -4.21 -7.96
N PHE A 75 14.22 -5.31 -7.62
CA PHE A 75 15.60 -5.57 -7.98
C PHE A 75 15.75 -6.96 -8.58
N LYS A 76 16.87 -7.15 -9.28
CA LYS A 76 17.25 -8.41 -9.91
C LYS A 76 18.39 -9.05 -9.12
N GLY A 77 18.33 -10.34 -8.89
CA GLY A 77 19.35 -11.12 -8.18
C GLY A 77 18.81 -11.85 -6.95
N SER A 78 19.73 -12.38 -6.14
CA SER A 78 19.45 -13.15 -4.92
C SER A 78 19.51 -12.32 -3.64
N SER A 79 19.80 -11.03 -3.75
CA SER A 79 19.86 -10.08 -2.64
C SER A 79 19.81 -8.65 -3.16
N TYR A 80 19.18 -7.74 -2.42
CA TYR A 80 19.17 -6.33 -2.76
C TYR A 80 20.56 -5.68 -2.61
N SER A 81 20.92 -4.82 -3.57
CA SER A 81 22.09 -3.95 -3.50
C SER A 81 21.68 -2.53 -3.89
N ALA A 82 21.78 -1.58 -2.96
CA ALA A 82 21.32 -0.20 -3.17
C ALA A 82 22.06 0.52 -4.32
N SER A 83 23.28 0.10 -4.64
CA SER A 83 24.09 0.70 -5.71
C SER A 83 23.83 0.10 -7.10
N ASP A 84 22.96 -0.91 -7.23
CA ASP A 84 22.68 -1.54 -8.52
C ASP A 84 21.84 -0.60 -9.41
N PRO A 85 22.34 -0.19 -10.60
CA PRO A 85 21.61 0.71 -11.49
C PRO A 85 20.39 0.08 -12.14
N SER A 86 20.20 -1.24 -12.04
CA SER A 86 19.02 -1.95 -12.53
C SER A 86 17.84 -1.93 -11.55
N ASN A 87 18.06 -1.40 -10.35
CA ASN A 87 16.99 -1.19 -9.37
C ASN A 87 15.90 -0.29 -9.92
N LEU A 88 14.65 -0.71 -9.74
CA LEU A 88 13.48 0.08 -10.05
C LEU A 88 12.85 0.54 -8.74
N GLU A 89 12.82 1.85 -8.53
CA GLU A 89 12.19 2.45 -7.37
C GLU A 89 10.71 2.75 -7.64
N ILE A 90 9.85 2.34 -6.71
CA ILE A 90 8.40 2.54 -6.77
C ILE A 90 7.98 3.26 -5.50
N LEU A 91 7.68 4.55 -5.62
CA LEU A 91 7.19 5.36 -4.51
C LEU A 91 5.79 4.92 -4.09
N LEU A 92 5.53 4.85 -2.79
CA LEU A 92 4.17 4.71 -2.27
C LEU A 92 3.39 6.03 -2.46
N PRO A 93 2.05 5.98 -2.54
CA PRO A 93 1.27 7.19 -2.61
C PRO A 93 1.50 8.06 -1.37
N ALA A 94 1.59 9.38 -1.56
CA ALA A 94 1.86 10.31 -0.48
C ALA A 94 0.80 10.17 0.63
N GLY A 95 1.26 10.01 1.86
CA GLY A 95 0.40 9.80 3.02
C GLY A 95 0.30 8.34 3.48
N ALA A 96 0.79 7.37 2.71
CA ALA A 96 0.94 5.98 3.13
C ALA A 96 2.42 5.60 3.30
N LYS A 97 2.70 4.69 4.23
CA LYS A 97 4.03 4.16 4.49
C LYS A 97 4.00 2.69 4.90
N ILE A 98 5.12 2.00 4.72
CA ILE A 98 5.36 0.67 5.27
C ILE A 98 5.69 0.84 6.76
N GLY A 99 4.90 0.21 7.61
CA GLY A 99 5.13 0.14 9.05
C GLY A 99 5.90 -1.13 9.40
N LEU A 100 5.26 -2.03 10.15
CA LEU A 100 5.87 -3.28 10.57
C LEU A 100 6.04 -4.27 9.41
N ILE A 101 7.27 -4.77 9.25
CA ILE A 101 7.61 -5.90 8.37
C ILE A 101 7.90 -7.11 9.23
N SER A 102 7.14 -8.19 9.04
CA SER A 102 7.30 -9.45 9.77
C SER A 102 7.56 -10.59 8.79
N LEU A 103 8.77 -10.61 8.21
CA LEU A 103 9.24 -11.62 7.25
C LEU A 103 10.38 -12.49 7.82
N GLY A 104 10.35 -12.77 9.14
CA GLY A 104 11.40 -13.55 9.79
C GLY A 104 12.76 -12.84 9.88
N GLY A 105 12.78 -11.50 9.87
CA GLY A 105 13.99 -10.67 9.92
C GLY A 105 14.47 -10.16 8.56
N ALA A 106 13.88 -10.64 7.46
CA ALA A 106 14.12 -10.09 6.14
C ALA A 106 13.36 -8.77 5.92
N SER A 107 13.95 -7.85 5.15
CA SER A 107 13.30 -6.64 4.64
C SER A 107 13.00 -6.74 3.14
N GLU A 108 13.12 -7.93 2.58
CA GLU A 108 12.95 -8.21 1.16
C GLU A 108 12.29 -9.56 0.94
N VAL A 109 11.61 -9.66 -0.19
CA VAL A 109 10.98 -10.89 -0.67
C VAL A 109 11.59 -11.22 -2.01
N ILE A 110 12.27 -12.34 -2.07
CA ILE A 110 12.88 -12.85 -3.30
C ILE A 110 12.10 -14.07 -3.76
N PHE A 111 11.85 -14.16 -5.06
CA PHE A 111 11.16 -15.29 -5.65
C PHE A 111 12.15 -16.30 -6.22
N GLU A 112 11.87 -17.58 -5.96
CA GLU A 112 12.62 -18.70 -6.50
C GLU A 112 12.28 -18.94 -7.97
N ARG A 113 13.30 -19.33 -8.73
CA ARG A 113 13.16 -19.68 -10.14
C ARG A 113 12.31 -20.94 -10.32
N LEU A 114 11.63 -21.03 -11.48
CA LEU A 114 10.79 -22.16 -11.92
C LEU A 114 9.53 -22.39 -11.06
N THR A 115 9.60 -22.17 -9.76
CA THR A 115 8.51 -22.39 -8.81
C THR A 115 7.78 -21.10 -8.45
N GLY A 116 8.46 -19.95 -8.50
CA GLY A 116 7.91 -18.66 -8.11
C GLY A 116 7.57 -18.58 -6.62
N ARG A 117 8.16 -19.44 -5.79
CA ARG A 117 7.96 -19.46 -4.33
C ARG A 117 8.68 -18.28 -3.70
N ALA A 118 8.09 -17.70 -2.66
CA ALA A 118 8.75 -16.66 -1.89
C ALA A 118 9.73 -17.28 -0.88
N ALA A 119 10.98 -16.82 -0.89
CA ALA A 119 11.99 -17.22 0.09
C ALA A 119 11.69 -16.68 1.50
N SER A 120 11.10 -15.47 1.55
CA SER A 120 10.65 -14.82 2.78
C SER A 120 9.12 -14.83 2.82
N ILE A 121 8.55 -15.37 3.89
CA ILE A 121 7.10 -15.43 4.12
C ILE A 121 6.73 -14.63 5.36
N GLY A 122 5.48 -14.17 5.42
CA GLY A 122 4.98 -13.43 6.57
C GLY A 122 4.11 -12.26 6.17
N THR A 123 4.18 -11.15 6.90
CA THR A 123 3.26 -10.03 6.72
C THR A 123 3.97 -8.70 6.58
N ILE A 124 3.36 -7.81 5.81
CA ILE A 124 3.79 -6.42 5.61
C ILE A 124 2.62 -5.53 5.94
N ARG A 125 2.79 -4.66 6.93
CA ARG A 125 1.78 -3.67 7.33
C ARG A 125 2.04 -2.36 6.60
N ILE A 126 1.00 -1.86 5.93
CA ILE A 126 0.95 -0.52 5.36
C ILE A 126 0.02 0.32 6.23
N GLU A 127 0.44 1.52 6.58
CA GLU A 127 -0.32 2.43 7.44
C GLU A 127 -0.29 3.86 6.93
N LEU A 128 -1.22 4.68 7.41
CA LEU A 128 -1.23 6.09 7.08
C LEU A 128 -0.21 6.86 7.94
N THR A 129 0.51 7.76 7.31
CA THR A 129 1.42 8.70 8.00
C THR A 129 0.69 9.60 9.01
N SER A 130 -0.59 9.90 8.76
CA SER A 130 -1.43 10.72 9.63
C SER A 130 -2.03 9.94 10.81
N ASP A 131 -2.18 8.62 10.67
CA ASP A 131 -2.81 7.74 11.67
C ASP A 131 -2.33 6.30 11.48
N ALA A 132 -1.45 5.84 12.38
CA ALA A 132 -0.90 4.50 12.33
C ALA A 132 -1.93 3.39 12.62
N LEU A 133 -3.10 3.73 13.20
CA LEU A 133 -4.19 2.76 13.41
C LEU A 133 -4.89 2.44 12.08
N ALA A 134 -5.04 3.44 11.21
CA ALA A 134 -5.54 3.27 9.85
C ALA A 134 -4.52 2.53 8.99
N SER A 135 -4.78 1.24 8.74
CA SER A 135 -3.78 0.33 8.20
C SER A 135 -4.38 -0.83 7.41
N THR A 136 -3.54 -1.47 6.61
CA THR A 136 -3.85 -2.69 5.89
C THR A 136 -2.63 -3.62 5.90
N THR A 137 -2.86 -4.93 5.91
CA THR A 137 -1.79 -5.92 6.00
C THR A 137 -1.80 -6.80 4.76
N ILE A 138 -0.64 -6.98 4.16
CA ILE A 138 -0.40 -7.92 3.07
C ILE A 138 0.25 -9.17 3.65
N THR A 139 -0.26 -10.34 3.29
CA THR A 139 0.31 -11.63 3.67
C THR A 139 1.01 -12.25 2.48
N ILE A 140 2.23 -12.74 2.68
CA ILE A 140 3.07 -13.39 1.67
C ILE A 140 3.18 -14.86 2.02
N TYR A 141 2.70 -15.71 1.11
CA TYR A 141 2.70 -17.15 1.28
C TYR A 141 3.91 -17.81 0.64
N ALA A 142 4.23 -19.02 1.11
CA ALA A 142 5.30 -19.85 0.55
C ALA A 142 5.09 -20.21 -0.93
N SER A 143 3.86 -20.09 -1.46
CA SER A 143 3.54 -20.25 -2.89
C SER A 143 4.02 -19.08 -3.75
N GLY A 144 4.44 -17.97 -3.12
CA GLY A 144 4.72 -16.69 -3.75
C GLY A 144 3.48 -15.85 -4.06
N LEU A 145 2.29 -16.31 -3.68
CA LEU A 145 1.10 -15.46 -3.69
C LEU A 145 1.20 -14.43 -2.55
N ALA A 146 0.84 -13.19 -2.85
CA ALA A 146 0.66 -12.14 -1.87
C ALA A 146 -0.78 -11.65 -1.91
N GLU A 147 -1.41 -11.47 -0.75
CA GLU A 147 -2.75 -10.90 -0.65
C GLU A 147 -2.87 -9.81 0.38
#